data_AF-A0A3S8RTR3-F1
#
_entry.id   AF-A0A3S8RTR3-F1
#
_cell.length_a   1.000
_cell.length_b   1.000
_cell.length_c   1.000
_cell.angle_alpha   90.00
_cell.angle_beta   90.00
_cell.angle_gamma   90.00
#
_symmetry.space_group_name_H-M   'P 1'
#
loop_
_entity.id
_entity.type
_entity.pdbx_description
1 polymer ?
#
loop_
_entity_poly.entity_id
_entity_poly.type
_entity_poly.pdbx_seq_one_letter_code
_entity_poly.pdbx_strand_id
1 'polypeptide(L)'
;MQDEYTRKLEDQKGLFKQLGIKLDALTIHEKDFDVKMRGYEKEEVDRFLDDIIVDYERFYDIITDLLDKYKEIQRRQAYLEEEKKALSFRKVNNDPGNVIDRQLVEDGIRQMERSLEQFKLHIRKEFDV
;
A
#
# COMPACT_ATOMS: atom_id res chain seq x y z
N MET A 1 -15.34 31.14 -7.32
CA MET A 1 -15.45 31.10 -5.84
C MET A 1 -16.61 30.22 -5.40
N GLN A 2 -17.85 30.50 -5.81
CA GLN A 2 -19.00 29.68 -5.40
C GLN A 2 -18.97 28.26 -5.99
N ASP A 3 -18.52 28.11 -7.23
CA ASP A 3 -18.37 26.80 -7.90
C ASP A 3 -17.27 25.91 -7.30
N GLU A 4 -16.27 26.51 -6.68
CA GLU A 4 -15.15 25.78 -6.08
C GLU A 4 -15.53 25.24 -4.70
N TYR A 5 -16.33 26.02 -3.96
CA TYR A 5 -16.89 25.62 -2.68
C TYR A 5 -17.90 24.48 -2.82
N THR A 6 -18.81 24.57 -3.79
CA THR A 6 -19.78 23.49 -4.07
C THR A 6 -19.08 22.20 -4.48
N ARG A 7 -18.03 22.29 -5.29
CA ARG A 7 -17.23 21.11 -5.69
C ARG A 7 -16.53 20.46 -4.50
N LYS A 8 -15.93 21.26 -3.61
CA LYS A 8 -15.30 20.76 -2.38
C LYS A 8 -16.31 20.01 -1.50
N LEU A 9 -17.54 20.51 -1.39
CA LEU A 9 -18.62 19.86 -0.65
C LEU A 9 -19.07 18.54 -1.29
N GLU A 10 -19.15 18.47 -2.62
CA GLU A 10 -19.46 17.22 -3.33
C GLU A 10 -18.36 16.16 -3.14
N ASP A 11 -17.11 16.57 -3.24
CA ASP A 11 -15.95 15.70 -3.01
C ASP A 11 -15.93 15.21 -1.55
N GLN A 12 -16.23 16.08 -0.59
CA GLN A 12 -16.38 15.73 0.83
C GLN A 12 -17.49 14.70 1.05
N LYS A 13 -18.68 14.93 0.49
CA LYS A 13 -19.81 13.99 0.59
C LYS A 13 -19.49 12.64 -0.03
N GLY A 14 -18.86 12.61 -1.21
CA GLY A 14 -18.45 11.38 -1.88
C GLY A 14 -17.45 10.59 -1.03
N LEU A 15 -16.45 11.28 -0.49
CA LEU A 15 -15.42 10.68 0.35
C LEU A 15 -15.99 10.09 1.63
N PHE A 16 -16.83 10.84 2.34
CA PHE A 16 -17.44 10.39 3.59
C PHE A 16 -18.35 9.18 3.36
N LYS A 17 -19.11 9.17 2.26
CA LYS A 17 -19.92 8.01 1.87
C LYS A 17 -19.08 6.76 1.63
N GLN A 18 -17.93 6.90 0.95
CA GLN A 18 -17.01 5.77 0.70
C GLN A 18 -16.41 5.23 2.01
N LEU A 19 -16.13 6.12 2.97
CA LEU A 19 -15.57 5.76 4.29
C LEU A 19 -16.64 5.28 5.29
N GLY A 20 -17.92 5.31 4.92
CA GLY A 20 -19.03 4.94 5.82
C GLY A 20 -19.33 5.98 6.91
N ILE A 21 -18.86 7.22 6.73
CA ILE A 21 -19.14 8.35 7.60
C ILE A 21 -20.52 8.92 7.26
N LYS A 22 -21.37 9.08 8.28
CA LYS A 22 -22.79 9.44 8.12
C LYS A 22 -23.09 10.94 8.18
N LEU A 23 -22.20 11.72 8.78
CA LEU A 23 -22.40 13.15 9.04
C LEU A 23 -21.27 13.94 8.36
N ASP A 24 -21.62 15.09 7.79
CA ASP A 24 -20.68 16.10 7.29
C ASP A 24 -20.94 17.43 8.02
N ALA A 25 -19.99 18.36 7.91
CA ALA A 25 -20.09 19.69 8.54
C ALA A 25 -21.39 20.42 8.14
N LEU A 26 -21.77 20.31 6.86
CA LEU A 26 -22.98 20.94 6.33
C LEU A 26 -24.27 20.33 6.93
N THR A 27 -24.39 19.01 7.00
CA THR A 27 -25.56 18.33 7.57
C THR A 27 -25.70 18.62 9.06
N ILE A 28 -24.58 18.80 9.78
CA ILE A 28 -24.61 19.18 11.19
C ILE A 28 -25.07 20.64 11.34
N HIS A 29 -24.59 21.53 10.48
CA HIS A 29 -24.98 22.95 10.48
C HIS A 29 -26.46 23.15 10.12
N GLU A 30 -26.98 22.39 9.16
CA GLU A 30 -28.40 22.45 8.74
C GLU A 30 -29.34 21.66 9.66
N LYS A 31 -28.83 21.09 10.76
CA LYS A 31 -29.62 20.22 11.63
C LYS A 31 -30.46 21.02 12.62
N ASP A 32 -31.76 21.02 12.42
CA ASP A 32 -32.72 21.50 13.41
C ASP A 32 -33.22 20.38 14.35
N PHE A 33 -33.41 20.72 15.63
CA PHE A 33 -33.94 19.84 16.67
C PHE A 33 -35.30 20.33 17.17
N ASP A 34 -36.24 19.39 17.38
CA ASP A 34 -37.54 19.70 17.96
C ASP A 34 -37.41 20.11 19.43
N VAL A 35 -38.00 21.24 19.79
CA VAL A 35 -38.03 21.73 21.17
C VAL A 35 -39.11 20.99 21.97
N LYS A 36 -38.74 20.41 23.11
CA LYS A 36 -39.64 19.73 24.06
C LYS A 36 -39.60 20.40 25.43
N MET A 37 -40.69 20.27 26.19
CA MET A 37 -40.83 20.80 27.57
C MET A 37 -39.72 20.38 28.55
N ARG A 38 -39.02 19.28 28.26
CA ARG A 38 -37.77 18.89 28.91
C ARG A 38 -36.77 18.54 27.81
N GLY A 39 -35.63 19.21 27.81
CA GLY A 39 -34.57 19.04 26.82
C GLY A 39 -33.32 19.83 27.22
N TYR A 40 -32.28 19.71 26.41
CA TYR A 40 -31.07 20.52 26.54
C TYR A 40 -31.34 21.97 26.12
N GLU A 41 -30.58 22.91 26.68
CA GLU A 41 -30.64 24.30 26.28
C GLU A 41 -30.14 24.45 24.84
N LYS A 42 -30.89 25.19 24.01
CA LYS A 42 -30.58 25.33 22.59
C LYS A 42 -29.20 25.93 22.39
N GLU A 43 -28.88 26.99 23.12
CA GLU A 43 -27.61 27.71 23.03
C GLU A 43 -26.42 26.84 23.46
N GLU A 44 -26.60 25.92 24.40
CA GLU A 44 -25.56 24.98 24.80
C GLU A 44 -25.31 23.93 23.70
N VAL A 45 -26.38 23.40 23.12
CA VAL A 45 -26.31 22.47 21.99
C VAL A 45 -25.66 23.12 20.78
N ASP A 46 -26.09 24.33 20.41
CA ASP A 46 -25.56 25.06 19.25
C ASP A 46 -24.05 25.31 19.40
N ARG A 47 -23.59 25.78 20.57
CA ARG A 47 -22.15 25.95 20.85
C ARG A 47 -21.36 24.65 20.71
N PHE A 48 -21.92 23.54 21.19
CA PHE A 48 -21.27 22.24 21.08
C PHE A 48 -21.25 21.74 19.63
N LEU A 49 -22.30 22.00 18.85
CA LEU A 49 -22.35 21.65 17.43
C LEU A 49 -21.39 22.50 16.59
N ASP A 50 -21.18 23.77 16.93
CA ASP A 50 -20.17 24.62 16.29
C ASP A 50 -18.76 24.03 16.44
N ASP A 51 -18.39 23.57 17.65
CA ASP A 51 -17.11 22.90 17.89
C ASP A 51 -16.99 21.60 17.07
N ILE A 52 -18.06 20.80 17.02
CA ILE A 52 -18.09 19.57 16.22
C ILE A 52 -17.94 19.87 14.73
N ILE A 53 -18.58 20.93 14.22
CA ILE A 53 -18.49 21.34 12.81
C ILE A 53 -17.02 21.61 12.45
N VAL A 54 -16.31 22.37 13.28
CA VAL A 54 -14.88 22.67 13.08
C VAL A 54 -14.04 21.40 13.06
N ASP A 55 -14.31 20.45 13.96
CA ASP A 55 -13.57 19.18 13.98
C ASP A 55 -13.88 18.31 12.75
N TYR A 56 -15.11 18.31 12.25
CA TYR A 56 -15.46 17.60 11.01
C TYR A 56 -14.78 18.20 9.77
N GLU A 57 -14.61 19.52 9.72
CA GLU A 57 -13.79 20.17 8.68
C GLU A 57 -12.33 19.76 8.79
N ARG A 58 -11.75 19.75 9.99
CA ARG A 58 -10.37 19.30 10.22
C ARG A 58 -10.16 17.84 9.86
N PHE A 59 -11.11 16.97 10.20
CA PHE A 59 -11.04 15.56 9.82
C PHE A 59 -11.05 15.38 8.31
N TYR A 60 -11.86 16.15 7.58
CA TYR A 60 -11.85 16.13 6.13
C TYR A 60 -10.47 16.50 5.55
N ASP A 61 -9.86 17.58 6.03
CA ASP A 61 -8.54 18.01 5.56
C ASP A 61 -7.46 16.95 5.86
N ILE A 62 -7.47 16.36 7.06
CA ILE A 62 -6.53 15.30 7.47
C ILE A 62 -6.70 14.05 6.61
N ILE A 63 -7.94 13.60 6.38
CA ILE A 63 -8.22 12.42 5.57
C ILE A 63 -7.75 12.64 4.13
N THR A 64 -8.01 13.84 3.58
CA THR A 64 -7.61 14.19 2.22
C THR A 64 -6.08 14.20 2.08
N ASP A 65 -5.36 14.85 3.00
CA ASP A 65 -3.90 14.85 3.04
C ASP A 65 -3.33 13.42 3.16
N LEU A 66 -3.94 12.59 4.00
CA LEU A 66 -3.52 11.19 4.16
C LEU A 66 -3.75 10.37 2.89
N LEU A 67 -4.87 10.56 2.20
CA LEU A 67 -5.17 9.88 0.94
C LEU A 67 -4.22 10.31 -0.18
N ASP A 68 -3.85 11.58 -0.23
CA ASP A 68 -2.90 12.09 -1.21
C ASP A 68 -1.49 11.55 -0.96
N LYS A 69 -1.06 11.50 0.30
CA LYS A 69 0.18 10.82 0.71
C LYS A 69 0.15 9.33 0.36
N TYR A 70 -0.96 8.66 0.62
CA TYR A 70 -1.13 7.25 0.25
C TYR A 70 -0.99 7.05 -1.27
N LYS A 71 -1.66 7.89 -2.08
CA LYS A 71 -1.54 7.85 -3.54
C LYS A 71 -0.13 8.16 -4.03
N GLU A 72 0.60 9.07 -3.38
CA GLU A 72 1.99 9.36 -3.71
C GLU A 72 2.89 8.14 -3.43
N ILE A 73 2.73 7.52 -2.26
CA ILE A 73 3.48 6.31 -1.89
C ILE A 73 3.18 5.17 -2.86
N GLN A 74 1.91 4.94 -3.20
CA GLN A 74 1.52 3.92 -4.18
C GLN A 74 2.13 4.17 -5.56
N ARG A 75 2.14 5.43 -6.03
CA ARG A 75 2.81 5.80 -7.29
C ARG A 75 4.31 5.55 -7.24
N ARG A 76 4.96 5.90 -6.13
CA ARG A 76 6.40 5.65 -5.94
C ARG A 76 6.71 4.14 -5.90
N GLN A 77 5.88 3.34 -5.24
CA GLN A 77 6.02 1.89 -5.22
C GLN A 77 5.88 1.29 -6.62
N ALA A 78 4.84 1.68 -7.36
CA ALA A 78 4.63 1.23 -8.74
C ALA A 78 5.83 1.58 -9.64
N TYR A 79 6.37 2.80 -9.54
CA TYR A 79 7.55 3.21 -10.29
C TYR A 79 8.78 2.35 -9.94
N LEU A 80 9.03 2.11 -8.65
CA LEU A 80 10.15 1.27 -8.21
C LEU A 80 9.99 -0.20 -8.63
N GLU A 81 8.77 -0.71 -8.66
CA GLU A 81 8.48 -2.06 -9.16
C GLU A 81 8.72 -2.17 -10.67
N GLU A 82 8.29 -1.17 -11.44
CA GLU A 82 8.59 -1.08 -12.87
C GLU A 82 10.10 -0.96 -13.13
N GLU A 83 10.81 -0.15 -12.35
CA GLU A 83 12.25 -0.01 -12.46
C GLU A 83 12.98 -1.32 -12.11
N LYS A 84 12.59 -1.99 -11.02
CA LYS A 84 13.12 -3.31 -10.66
C LYS A 84 12.85 -4.35 -11.74
N LYS A 85 11.66 -4.33 -12.33
CA LYS A 85 11.28 -5.23 -13.42
C LYS A 85 12.07 -4.93 -14.70
N ALA A 86 12.28 -3.66 -15.03
CA ALA A 86 13.12 -3.25 -16.16
C ALA A 86 14.59 -3.63 -15.95
N LEU A 87 15.10 -3.49 -14.73
CA LEU A 87 16.45 -3.90 -14.33
C LEU A 87 16.62 -5.43 -14.31
N SER A 88 15.59 -6.18 -13.89
CA SER A 88 15.62 -7.65 -13.96
C SER A 88 15.61 -8.13 -15.42
N PHE A 89 14.78 -7.53 -16.29
CA PHE A 89 14.81 -7.80 -17.73
C PHE A 89 16.15 -7.39 -18.38
N ARG A 90 16.75 -6.27 -17.96
CA ARG A 90 18.09 -5.87 -18.43
C ARG A 90 19.19 -6.80 -17.92
N LYS A 91 19.11 -7.35 -16.70
CA LYS A 91 20.05 -8.36 -16.21
C LYS A 91 19.95 -9.68 -16.97
N VAL A 92 18.73 -10.10 -17.32
CA VAL A 92 18.52 -11.30 -18.16
C VAL A 92 19.10 -11.12 -19.57
N ASN A 93 19.07 -9.89 -20.12
CA ASN A 93 19.50 -9.62 -21.49
C ASN A 93 20.97 -9.16 -21.65
N ASN A 94 21.60 -8.55 -20.62
CA ASN A 94 22.97 -8.02 -20.71
C ASN A 94 24.06 -8.93 -20.13
N ASP A 95 23.70 -10.09 -19.58
CA ASP A 95 24.70 -11.07 -19.15
C ASP A 95 24.36 -12.50 -19.64
N PRO A 96 24.50 -12.78 -20.95
CA PRO A 96 24.55 -14.15 -21.44
C PRO A 96 25.85 -14.88 -21.04
N GLY A 97 26.80 -14.20 -20.38
CA GLY A 97 28.13 -14.71 -20.05
C GLY A 97 28.28 -15.27 -18.64
N ASN A 98 27.34 -15.02 -17.73
CA ASN A 98 27.42 -15.47 -16.34
C ASN A 98 26.17 -16.20 -15.81
N VAL A 99 25.23 -16.53 -16.70
CA VAL A 99 24.31 -17.66 -16.45
C VAL A 99 25.13 -18.93 -16.60
N ILE A 100 25.83 -19.30 -15.52
CA ILE A 100 26.20 -20.69 -15.33
C ILE A 100 24.88 -21.47 -15.36
N ASP A 101 24.64 -22.18 -16.45
CA ASP A 101 23.46 -23.01 -16.61
C ASP A 101 23.43 -24.00 -15.43
N ARG A 102 22.47 -23.79 -14.54
CA ARG A 102 22.38 -24.53 -13.29
C ARG A 102 22.30 -26.03 -13.55
N GLN A 103 21.66 -26.43 -14.65
CA GLN A 103 21.58 -27.84 -15.03
C GLN A 103 22.94 -28.39 -15.45
N LEU A 104 23.71 -27.64 -16.25
CA LEU A 104 25.03 -28.05 -16.70
C LEU A 104 26.01 -28.23 -15.53
N VAL A 105 25.94 -27.35 -14.52
CA VAL A 105 26.77 -27.48 -13.32
C VAL A 105 26.31 -28.61 -12.42
N GLU A 106 25.01 -28.80 -12.23
CA GLU A 106 24.49 -29.96 -11.49
C GLU A 106 24.90 -31.29 -12.15
N ASP A 107 24.86 -31.36 -13.49
CA ASP A 107 25.27 -32.54 -14.24
C ASP A 107 26.79 -32.77 -14.20
N GLY A 108 27.59 -31.72 -14.32
CA GLY A 108 29.05 -31.77 -14.19
C GLY A 108 29.50 -32.22 -12.80
N ILE A 109 28.86 -31.70 -11.75
CA ILE A 109 29.09 -32.13 -10.36
C ILE A 109 28.73 -33.60 -10.18
N ARG A 110 27.56 -34.04 -10.66
CA ARG A 110 27.15 -35.46 -10.60
C ARG A 110 28.11 -36.38 -11.33
N GLN A 111 28.66 -35.94 -12.46
CA GLN A 111 29.65 -36.72 -13.20
C GLN A 111 30.96 -36.85 -12.40
N MET A 112 31.46 -35.74 -11.84
CA MET A 112 32.66 -35.76 -11.01
C MET A 112 32.48 -36.60 -9.75
N GLU A 113 31.33 -36.55 -9.09
CA GLU A 113 31.01 -37.39 -7.94
C GLU A 113 31.07 -38.88 -8.30
N ARG A 114 30.50 -39.28 -9.44
CA ARG A 114 30.59 -40.67 -9.92
C ARG A 114 32.02 -41.09 -10.21
N SER A 115 32.80 -40.24 -10.87
CA SER A 115 34.22 -40.51 -11.16
C SER A 115 35.05 -40.61 -9.89
N LEU A 116 34.80 -39.74 -8.90
CA LEU A 116 35.47 -39.78 -7.60
C LEU A 116 35.10 -41.04 -6.81
N GLU A 117 33.84 -41.46 -6.82
CA GLU A 117 33.42 -42.69 -6.13
C GLU A 117 34.04 -43.93 -6.79
N GLN A 118 34.12 -43.97 -8.12
CA GLN A 118 34.82 -45.05 -8.82
C GLN A 118 36.32 -45.08 -8.49
N PHE A 119 36.97 -43.91 -8.44
CA PHE A 119 38.38 -43.79 -8.10
C PHE A 119 38.66 -44.19 -6.64
N LYS A 120 37.82 -43.74 -5.70
CA LYS A 120 37.89 -44.16 -4.29
C LYS A 120 37.74 -45.67 -4.15
N LEU A 121 36.81 -46.30 -4.88
CA LEU A 121 36.65 -47.77 -4.86
C LEU A 121 37.89 -48.48 -5.43
N HIS A 122 38.53 -47.91 -6.45
CA HIS A 122 39.76 -48.46 -7.03
C HIS A 122 40.92 -48.38 -6.03
N ILE A 123 41.11 -47.22 -5.40
CA ILE A 123 42.11 -47.04 -4.33
C ILE A 123 41.83 -48.00 -3.18
N ARG A 124 40.58 -48.10 -2.71
CA ARG A 124 40.25 -49.02 -1.61
C ARG A 124 40.60 -50.47 -1.93
N LYS A 125 40.43 -50.90 -3.18
CA LYS A 125 40.83 -52.24 -3.64
C LYS A 125 42.34 -52.43 -3.78
N GLU A 126 43.10 -51.38 -4.10
CA GLU A 126 44.57 -51.47 -4.15
C GLU A 126 45.24 -51.42 -2.77
N PHE A 127 44.55 -50.90 -1.75
CA PHE A 127 45.08 -50.79 -0.38
C PHE A 127 44.48 -51.79 0.63
N ASP A 128 43.52 -52.65 0.24
CA ASP A 128 43.10 -53.83 1.01
C ASP A 128 44.01 -55.03 0.65
N VAL A 129 45.13 -55.15 1.38
CA VAL A 129 45.89 -56.40 1.62
C VAL A 129 45.68 -56.80 3.08
#